data_AF-A0AAE3R174-F1
#
_entry.id   AF-A0AAE3R174-F1
#
_cell.length_a   1.000
_cell.length_b   1.000
_cell.length_c   1.000
_cell.angle_alpha   90.00
_cell.angle_beta   90.00
_cell.angle_gamma   90.00
#
_symmetry.space_group_name_H-M   'P 1'
#
loop_
_entity.id
_entity.type
_entity.pdbx_description
1 polymer ?
#
loop_
_entity_poly.entity_id
_entity_poly.type
_entity_poly.pdbx_seq_one_letter_code
_entity_poly.pdbx_strand_id
1 'polypeptide(L)'
;MKRIIRHPFAQFFLRFRLIRFGIVGAINSVVDWGIFFLLLSQFGPVHKFLFIETDTWARGIAMFVGVTSAFFMNSRLVFKENGYHNHFHDEITFSEKMGIVGQSYVKFLATYAMGMGMNILTYTTMKRLHIDVFPPEMGLGIFSKLPALVVSTGVSAVFNYFFCKHFVFKAKAV
;
A
#
# COMPACT_ATOMS: atom_id res chain seq x y z
N MET A 1 1.96 37.12 19.63
CA MET A 1 1.00 36.26 18.91
C MET A 1 1.49 36.01 17.48
N LYS A 2 2.15 34.88 17.21
CA LYS A 2 2.57 34.49 15.86
C LYS A 2 1.36 33.99 15.08
N ARG A 3 0.91 34.74 14.06
CA ARG A 3 -0.11 34.28 13.11
C ARG A 3 0.43 33.05 12.37
N ILE A 4 -0.16 31.91 12.66
CA ILE A 4 -0.02 30.68 11.89
C ILE A 4 -0.73 30.92 10.55
N ILE A 5 -0.02 31.47 9.57
CA ILE A 5 -0.46 31.47 8.18
C ILE A 5 -0.32 30.02 7.70
N ARG A 6 -1.37 29.21 7.88
CA ARG A 6 -1.47 27.89 7.23
C ARG A 6 -1.51 28.13 5.72
N HIS A 7 -0.35 28.00 5.08
CA HIS A 7 -0.19 28.17 3.63
C HIS A 7 -1.17 27.26 2.86
N PRO A 8 -2.03 27.79 1.98
CA PRO A 8 -2.88 26.99 1.09
C PRO A 8 -2.05 26.08 0.15
N PHE A 9 -0.80 26.49 -0.14
CA PHE A 9 0.17 25.69 -0.88
C PHE A 9 0.51 24.36 -0.22
N ALA A 10 0.67 24.32 1.12
CA ALA A 10 1.00 23.08 1.83
C ALA A 10 -0.11 22.02 1.71
N GLN A 11 -1.38 22.46 1.69
CA GLN A 11 -2.52 21.56 1.47
C GLN A 11 -2.59 21.04 0.02
N PHE A 12 -2.24 21.87 -0.97
CA PHE A 12 -2.18 21.46 -2.37
C PHE A 12 -1.14 20.36 -2.61
N PHE A 13 0.09 20.52 -2.09
CA PHE A 13 1.13 19.50 -2.17
C PHE A 13 0.75 18.20 -1.42
N LEU A 14 0.10 18.31 -0.26
CA LEU A 14 -0.41 17.16 0.49
C LEU A 14 -1.46 16.36 -0.30
N ARG A 15 -2.41 17.04 -0.95
CA ARG A 15 -3.43 16.41 -1.79
C ARG A 15 -2.80 15.68 -2.98
N PHE A 16 -1.81 16.30 -3.63
CA PHE A 16 -1.10 15.67 -4.75
C PHE A 16 -0.34 14.40 -4.35
N ARG A 17 0.29 14.39 -3.18
CA ARG A 17 1.01 13.20 -2.68
C ARG A 17 0.08 12.05 -2.31
N LEU A 18 -1.06 12.33 -1.67
CA LEU A 18 -2.06 11.30 -1.36
C LEU A 18 -2.66 10.70 -2.65
N ILE A 19 -2.92 11.53 -3.66
CA ILE A 19 -3.40 11.05 -4.97
C ILE A 19 -2.35 10.16 -5.64
N ARG A 20 -1.08 10.60 -5.69
CA ARG A 20 0.02 9.76 -6.21
C ARG A 20 0.17 8.45 -5.44
N PHE A 21 0.03 8.48 -4.11
CA PHE A 21 0.02 7.28 -3.28
C PHE A 21 -1.13 6.34 -3.65
N GLY A 22 -2.34 6.87 -3.85
CA GLY A 22 -3.49 6.10 -4.33
C GLY A 22 -3.26 5.47 -5.71
N ILE A 23 -2.67 6.21 -6.65
CA ILE A 23 -2.31 5.70 -7.99
C ILE A 23 -1.29 4.57 -7.89
N VAL A 24 -0.24 4.73 -7.07
CA VAL A 24 0.73 3.65 -6.80
C VAL A 24 0.03 2.45 -6.18
N GLY A 25 -0.92 2.67 -5.27
CA GLY A 25 -1.75 1.60 -4.71
C GLY A 25 -2.56 0.85 -5.77
N ALA A 26 -3.17 1.55 -6.72
CA ALA A 26 -3.90 0.93 -7.82
C ALA A 26 -2.99 0.11 -8.75
N ILE A 27 -1.82 0.66 -9.10
CA ILE A 27 -0.82 -0.04 -9.91
C ILE A 27 -0.31 -1.29 -9.18
N ASN A 28 -0.06 -1.19 -7.88
CA ASN A 28 0.32 -2.32 -7.04
C ASN A 28 -0.72 -3.44 -7.10
N SER A 29 -2.02 -3.10 -7.01
CA SER A 29 -3.09 -4.11 -7.14
C SER A 29 -3.07 -4.79 -8.51
N VAL A 30 -2.82 -4.04 -9.60
CA VAL A 30 -2.72 -4.62 -10.95
C VAL A 30 -1.52 -5.56 -11.05
N VAL A 31 -0.37 -5.19 -10.47
CA VAL A 31 0.84 -6.04 -10.43
C VAL A 31 0.58 -7.32 -9.64
N ASP A 32 -0.04 -7.22 -8.46
CA ASP A 32 -0.38 -8.35 -7.60
C ASP A 32 -1.29 -9.34 -8.34
N TRP A 33 -2.42 -8.88 -8.87
CA TRP A 33 -3.32 -9.74 -9.67
C TRP A 33 -2.66 -10.29 -10.92
N GLY A 34 -1.87 -9.47 -11.63
CA GLY A 34 -1.16 -9.89 -12.83
C GLY A 34 -0.20 -11.04 -12.56
N ILE A 35 0.63 -10.93 -11.50
CA ILE A 35 1.57 -11.98 -11.12
C ILE A 35 0.83 -13.22 -10.64
N PHE A 36 -0.22 -13.05 -9.83
CA PHE A 36 -1.04 -14.16 -9.38
C PHE A 36 -1.62 -14.97 -10.55
N PHE A 37 -2.24 -14.30 -11.54
CA PHE A 37 -2.79 -14.97 -12.72
C PHE A 37 -1.71 -15.56 -13.63
N LEU A 38 -0.55 -14.92 -13.75
CA LEU A 38 0.59 -15.48 -14.48
C LEU A 38 1.09 -16.78 -13.83
N LEU A 39 1.23 -16.81 -12.50
CA LEU A 39 1.64 -18.00 -11.78
C LEU A 39 0.60 -19.12 -11.91
N LEU A 40 -0.70 -18.83 -11.79
CA LEU A 40 -1.75 -19.82 -12.01
C LEU A 40 -1.77 -20.36 -13.45
N SER A 41 -1.54 -19.49 -14.44
CA SER A 41 -1.48 -19.88 -15.85
C SER A 41 -0.29 -20.82 -16.15
N GLN A 42 0.86 -20.56 -15.55
CA GLN A 42 2.08 -21.34 -15.78
C GLN A 42 2.13 -22.66 -14.98
N PHE A 43 1.58 -22.67 -13.77
CA PHE A 43 1.72 -23.80 -12.84
C PHE A 43 0.41 -24.57 -12.59
N GLY A 44 -0.70 -24.12 -13.17
CA GLY A 44 -2.03 -24.70 -13.01
C GLY A 44 -2.56 -24.59 -11.56
N PRO A 45 -3.84 -24.90 -11.32
CA PRO A 45 -4.43 -24.88 -9.98
C PRO A 45 -4.00 -26.07 -9.09
N VAL A 46 -3.25 -27.05 -9.63
CA VAL A 46 -2.93 -28.32 -8.94
C VAL A 46 -1.47 -28.72 -9.16
N HIS A 47 -0.54 -27.91 -8.70
CA HIS A 47 0.81 -28.40 -8.43
C HIS A 47 0.96 -28.76 -6.95
N LYS A 48 0.71 -30.05 -6.67
CA LYS A 48 1.01 -30.75 -5.41
C LYS A 48 2.51 -30.93 -5.17
N PHE A 49 3.37 -30.01 -5.63
CA PHE A 49 4.82 -30.24 -5.56
C PHE A 49 5.37 -30.05 -4.13
N LEU A 50 4.56 -29.63 -3.15
CA LEU A 50 5.03 -29.34 -1.78
C LEU A 50 3.96 -29.46 -0.67
N PHE A 51 2.82 -30.12 -0.88
CA PHE A 51 1.67 -30.12 0.06
C PHE A 51 1.07 -28.73 0.39
N ILE A 52 1.51 -27.68 -0.30
CA ILE A 52 0.98 -26.33 -0.20
C ILE A 52 0.06 -26.10 -1.42
N GLU A 53 -1.19 -25.75 -1.18
CA GLU A 53 -2.14 -25.38 -2.24
C GLU A 53 -1.51 -24.32 -3.16
N THR A 54 -1.57 -24.56 -4.48
CA THR A 54 -0.88 -23.73 -5.47
C THR A 54 -1.25 -22.24 -5.37
N ASP A 55 -2.49 -22.00 -4.95
CA ASP A 55 -3.04 -20.67 -4.72
C ASP A 55 -2.35 -19.91 -3.57
N THR A 56 -1.89 -20.61 -2.53
CA THR A 56 -1.34 -19.96 -1.33
C THR A 56 0.06 -19.42 -1.60
N TRP A 57 0.94 -20.21 -2.22
CA TRP A 57 2.29 -19.73 -2.55
C TRP A 57 2.25 -18.71 -3.69
N ALA A 58 1.36 -18.87 -4.67
CA ALA A 58 1.19 -17.91 -5.76
C ALA A 58 0.74 -16.55 -5.22
N ARG A 59 -0.21 -16.51 -4.27
CA ARG A 59 -0.59 -15.28 -3.54
C ARG A 59 0.58 -14.70 -2.75
N GLY A 60 1.36 -15.53 -2.07
CA GLY A 60 2.53 -15.08 -1.30
C GLY A 60 3.57 -14.39 -2.19
N ILE A 61 3.89 -14.99 -3.34
CA ILE A 61 4.83 -14.40 -4.31
C ILE A 61 4.26 -13.14 -4.94
N ALA A 62 3.01 -13.17 -5.39
CA ALA A 62 2.34 -12.01 -5.97
C ALA A 62 2.32 -10.82 -5.01
N MET A 63 1.96 -11.08 -3.75
CA MET A 63 1.97 -10.09 -2.69
C MET A 63 3.39 -9.55 -2.42
N PHE A 64 4.40 -10.42 -2.36
CA PHE A 64 5.78 -10.01 -2.16
C PHE A 64 6.27 -9.09 -3.28
N VAL A 65 6.03 -9.46 -4.54
CA VAL A 65 6.44 -8.66 -5.68
C VAL A 65 5.65 -7.36 -5.74
N GLY A 66 4.34 -7.40 -5.49
CA GLY A 66 3.48 -6.23 -5.36
C GLY A 66 4.06 -5.26 -4.34
N VAL A 67 4.17 -5.67 -3.08
CA VAL A 67 4.67 -4.81 -1.98
C VAL A 67 6.06 -4.26 -2.29
N THR A 68 6.93 -5.06 -2.90
CA THR A 68 8.26 -4.61 -3.34
C THR A 68 8.19 -3.54 -4.41
N SER A 69 7.36 -3.72 -5.44
CA SER A 69 7.15 -2.72 -6.49
C SER A 69 6.57 -1.42 -5.91
N ALA A 70 5.61 -1.53 -4.98
CA ALA A 70 5.00 -0.41 -4.30
C ALA A 70 6.01 0.36 -3.45
N PHE A 71 6.95 -0.30 -2.78
CA PHE A 71 8.01 0.35 -2.03
C PHE A 71 8.86 1.24 -2.93
N PHE A 72 9.35 0.70 -4.06
CA PHE A 72 10.19 1.46 -4.99
C PHE A 72 9.43 2.62 -5.65
N MET A 73 8.18 2.40 -6.05
CA MET A 73 7.34 3.47 -6.63
C MET A 73 7.05 4.56 -5.61
N ASN A 74 6.72 4.21 -4.37
CA ASN A 74 6.50 5.20 -3.32
C ASN A 74 7.77 6.00 -3.00
N SER A 75 8.93 5.34 -2.94
CA SER A 75 10.22 6.01 -2.75
C SER A 75 10.55 6.98 -3.88
N ARG A 76 10.32 6.58 -5.15
CA ARG A 76 10.74 7.36 -6.33
C ARG A 76 9.72 8.41 -6.80
N LEU A 77 8.43 8.19 -6.59
CA LEU A 77 7.36 9.01 -7.16
C LEU A 77 6.60 9.81 -6.09
N VAL A 78 6.34 9.23 -4.92
CA VAL A 78 5.48 9.83 -3.89
C VAL A 78 6.30 10.60 -2.86
N PHE A 79 7.42 10.02 -2.40
CA PHE A 79 8.25 10.56 -1.33
C PHE A 79 9.65 11.01 -1.80
N LYS A 80 9.84 11.20 -3.12
CA LYS A 80 11.12 11.66 -3.71
C LYS A 80 11.67 12.90 -3.01
N GLU A 81 10.79 13.86 -2.70
CA GLU A 81 11.12 15.15 -2.09
C GLU A 81 11.54 15.05 -0.61
N ASN A 82 11.30 13.93 0.07
CA ASN A 82 11.69 13.75 1.47
C ASN A 82 13.19 13.45 1.64
N GLY A 83 13.99 13.55 0.57
CA GLY A 83 15.44 13.39 0.63
C GLY A 83 15.88 11.94 0.84
N TYR A 84 14.98 10.96 0.72
CA TYR A 84 15.33 9.54 0.83
C TYR A 84 16.39 9.13 -0.22
N HIS A 85 16.39 9.80 -1.38
CA HIS A 85 17.42 9.66 -2.41
C HIS A 85 18.67 10.54 -2.21
N ASN A 86 18.66 11.51 -1.29
CA ASN A 86 19.84 12.34 -1.03
C ASN A 86 20.95 11.52 -0.34
N HIS A 87 20.60 10.43 0.35
CA HIS A 87 21.58 9.45 0.84
C HIS A 87 22.32 8.68 -0.26
N PHE A 88 21.84 8.72 -1.51
CA PHE A 88 22.60 8.17 -2.63
C PHE A 88 23.68 9.13 -3.14
N HIS A 89 23.56 10.43 -2.86
CA HIS A 89 24.51 11.48 -3.23
C HIS A 89 25.56 11.78 -2.15
N ASP A 90 25.25 11.49 -0.88
CA ASP A 90 26.24 11.53 0.19
C ASP A 90 27.34 10.46 -0.05
N GLU A 91 28.59 10.76 0.32
CA GLU A 91 29.76 9.86 0.31
C GLU A 91 29.62 8.74 1.37
N ILE A 92 28.52 7.99 1.32
CA ILE A 92 28.27 6.85 2.22
C ILE A 92 28.59 5.54 1.50
N THR A 93 29.07 4.55 2.25
CA THR A 93 29.49 3.25 1.71
C THR A 93 28.28 2.49 1.15
N PHE A 94 28.46 1.66 0.12
CA PHE A 94 27.38 0.85 -0.44
C PHE A 94 26.63 0.02 0.62
N SER A 95 27.35 -0.55 1.58
CA SER A 95 26.78 -1.31 2.71
C SER A 95 25.81 -0.48 3.56
N GLU A 96 26.14 0.78 3.83
CA GLU A 96 25.30 1.69 4.61
C GLU A 96 24.05 2.11 3.84
N LYS A 97 24.18 2.35 2.52
CA LYS A 97 23.03 2.61 1.63
C LYS A 97 22.07 1.42 1.64
N MET A 98 22.58 0.19 1.53
CA MET A 98 21.78 -1.02 1.61
C MET A 98 21.13 -1.20 2.99
N GLY A 99 21.83 -0.84 4.07
CA GLY A 99 21.29 -0.85 5.43
C GLY A 99 20.10 0.09 5.60
N ILE A 100 20.20 1.33 5.12
CA ILE A 100 19.11 2.32 5.18
C ILE A 100 17.89 1.86 4.37
N VAL A 101 18.12 1.39 3.13
CA VAL A 101 17.07 0.87 2.25
C VAL A 101 16.38 -0.34 2.89
N GLY A 102 17.16 -1.29 3.41
CA GLY A 102 16.66 -2.47 4.09
C GLY A 102 15.80 -2.14 5.31
N GLN A 103 16.26 -1.21 6.16
CA GLN A 103 15.49 -0.77 7.33
C GLN A 103 14.15 -0.12 6.94
N SER A 104 14.14 0.75 5.93
CA SER A 104 12.87 1.33 5.48
C SER A 104 11.98 0.33 4.77
N TYR A 105 12.55 -0.65 4.05
CA TYR A 105 11.77 -1.71 3.45
C TYR A 105 11.06 -2.56 4.52
N VAL A 106 11.75 -2.91 5.61
CA VAL A 106 11.13 -3.62 6.76
C VAL A 106 10.02 -2.77 7.40
N LYS A 107 10.26 -1.47 7.60
CA LYS A 107 9.22 -0.56 8.11
C LYS A 107 8.03 -0.45 7.16
N PHE A 108 8.27 -0.49 5.85
CA PHE A 108 7.24 -0.48 4.82
C PHE A 108 6.41 -1.76 4.86
N LEU A 109 7.05 -2.93 4.98
CA LEU A 109 6.37 -4.22 5.15
C LEU A 109 5.47 -4.21 6.38
N ALA A 110 5.97 -3.74 7.52
CA ALA A 110 5.18 -3.62 8.76
C ALA A 110 4.00 -2.67 8.58
N THR A 111 4.21 -1.53 7.91
CA THR A 111 3.14 -0.56 7.60
C THR A 111 2.07 -1.22 6.72
N TYR A 112 2.48 -1.93 5.67
CA TYR A 112 1.58 -2.61 4.75
C TYR A 112 0.77 -3.70 5.45
N ALA A 113 1.40 -4.49 6.33
CA ALA A 113 0.75 -5.49 7.17
C ALA A 113 -0.33 -4.89 8.07
N MET A 114 -0.02 -3.78 8.75
CA MET A 114 -1.00 -3.05 9.56
C MET A 114 -2.15 -2.50 8.72
N GLY A 115 -1.86 -1.98 7.52
CA GLY A 115 -2.88 -1.51 6.57
C GLY A 115 -3.86 -2.62 6.17
N MET A 116 -3.35 -3.81 5.83
CA MET A 116 -4.21 -4.97 5.55
C MET A 116 -5.08 -5.34 6.75
N GLY A 117 -4.51 -5.34 7.96
CA GLY A 117 -5.29 -5.55 9.19
C GLY A 117 -6.40 -4.51 9.36
N MET A 118 -6.11 -3.24 9.11
CA MET A 118 -7.10 -2.15 9.13
C MET A 118 -8.17 -2.33 8.05
N ASN A 119 -7.81 -2.78 6.85
CA ASN A 119 -8.75 -3.06 5.78
C ASN A 119 -9.73 -4.17 6.21
N ILE A 120 -9.20 -5.29 6.73
CA ILE A 120 -10.00 -6.41 7.23
C ILE A 120 -10.93 -5.96 8.37
N LEU A 121 -10.40 -5.22 9.35
CA LEU A 121 -11.16 -4.72 10.50
C LEU A 121 -12.31 -3.80 10.04
N THR A 122 -12.01 -2.85 9.16
CA THR A 122 -12.99 -1.87 8.65
C THR A 122 -14.08 -2.59 7.85
N TYR A 123 -13.69 -3.47 6.92
CA TYR A 123 -14.61 -4.24 6.12
C TYR A 123 -15.53 -5.12 6.98
N THR A 124 -14.96 -5.84 7.95
CA THR A 124 -15.73 -6.71 8.86
C THR A 124 -16.68 -5.92 9.74
N THR A 125 -16.26 -4.75 10.21
CA THR A 125 -17.10 -3.88 11.04
C THR A 125 -18.27 -3.32 10.24
N MET A 126 -18.04 -2.84 9.01
CA MET A 126 -19.11 -2.36 8.13
C MET A 126 -20.12 -3.46 7.81
N LYS A 127 -19.63 -4.68 7.55
CA LYS A 127 -20.49 -5.85 7.33
C LYS A 127 -21.33 -6.20 8.56
N ARG A 128 -20.75 -6.14 9.76
CA ARG A 128 -21.46 -6.40 11.03
C ARG A 128 -22.51 -5.34 11.36
N LEU A 129 -22.27 -4.10 10.97
CA LEU A 129 -23.19 -2.99 11.18
C LEU A 129 -24.30 -2.93 10.10
N HIS A 130 -24.39 -3.92 9.20
CA HIS A 130 -25.31 -3.91 8.06
C HIS A 130 -25.26 -2.60 7.27
N ILE A 131 -24.08 -1.98 7.18
CA ILE A 131 -23.84 -0.86 6.26
C ILE A 131 -23.65 -1.46 4.86
N ASP A 132 -24.64 -2.21 4.42
CA ASP A 132 -24.83 -2.50 3.01
C ASP A 132 -25.40 -1.20 2.43
N VAL A 133 -24.55 -0.47 1.70
CA VAL A 133 -24.93 0.82 1.09
C VAL A 133 -26.08 0.63 0.08
N PHE A 134 -26.35 -0.61 -0.32
CA PHE A 134 -27.51 -1.00 -1.10
C PHE A 134 -28.28 -2.13 -0.40
N PRO A 135 -29.61 -2.00 -0.20
CA PRO A 135 -30.43 -3.05 0.37
C PRO A 135 -30.27 -4.38 -0.39
N PRO A 136 -30.26 -5.54 0.30
CA PRO A 136 -30.19 -6.86 -0.34
C PRO A 136 -31.34 -7.12 -1.34
N GLU A 137 -32.41 -6.35 -1.24
CA GLU A 137 -33.62 -6.39 -2.07
C GLU A 137 -33.40 -5.90 -3.50
N MET A 138 -32.32 -5.16 -3.78
CA MET A 138 -32.00 -4.64 -5.12
C MET A 138 -31.40 -5.69 -6.08
N GLY A 139 -31.20 -6.95 -5.65
CA GLY A 139 -30.64 -8.01 -6.50
C GLY A 139 -29.20 -7.75 -6.97
N LEU A 140 -28.49 -6.79 -6.36
CA LEU A 140 -27.19 -6.28 -6.80
C LEU A 140 -26.00 -7.23 -6.53
N GLY A 141 -26.22 -8.42 -5.94
CA GLY A 141 -25.19 -9.47 -5.81
C GLY A 141 -23.86 -8.98 -5.24
N ILE A 142 -22.78 -9.09 -6.02
CA ILE A 142 -21.42 -8.63 -5.64
C ILE A 142 -21.33 -7.10 -5.48
N PHE A 143 -22.17 -6.32 -6.17
CA PHE A 143 -22.11 -4.87 -6.17
C PHE A 143 -22.55 -4.24 -4.86
N SER A 144 -23.37 -4.93 -4.05
CA SER A 144 -23.76 -4.44 -2.71
C SER A 144 -22.56 -4.33 -1.75
N LYS A 145 -21.49 -5.10 -2.00
CA LYS A 145 -20.28 -5.12 -1.17
C LYS A 145 -19.19 -4.14 -1.61
N LEU A 146 -19.31 -3.56 -2.81
CA LEU A 146 -18.30 -2.65 -3.35
C LEU A 146 -18.11 -1.39 -2.49
N PRO A 147 -19.18 -0.74 -1.97
CA PRO A 147 -18.98 0.46 -1.16
C PRO A 147 -18.20 0.19 0.14
N ALA A 148 -18.48 -0.92 0.82
CA ALA A 148 -17.72 -1.33 1.99
C ALA A 148 -16.25 -1.62 1.66
N LEU A 149 -15.98 -2.25 0.51
CA LEU A 149 -14.62 -2.52 0.02
C LEU A 149 -13.88 -1.22 -0.33
N VAL A 150 -14.55 -0.26 -0.97
CA VAL A 150 -13.98 1.03 -1.33
C VAL A 150 -13.64 1.83 -0.07
N VAL A 151 -14.54 1.86 0.91
CA VAL A 151 -14.32 2.55 2.19
C VAL A 151 -13.19 1.88 2.96
N SER A 152 -13.18 0.56 3.10
CA SER A 152 -12.12 -0.16 3.82
C SER A 152 -10.75 0.03 3.18
N THR A 153 -10.70 0.01 1.85
CA THR A 153 -9.49 0.27 1.07
C THR A 153 -9.04 1.72 1.21
N GLY A 154 -9.97 2.67 1.17
CA GLY A 154 -9.68 4.09 1.38
C GLY A 154 -9.10 4.37 2.77
N VAL A 155 -9.72 3.82 3.82
CA VAL A 155 -9.23 3.93 5.20
C VAL A 155 -7.83 3.34 5.34
N SER A 156 -7.61 2.13 4.82
CA SER A 156 -6.30 1.49 4.80
C SER A 156 -5.27 2.31 4.02
N ALA A 157 -5.63 2.88 2.88
CA ALA A 157 -4.72 3.70 2.07
C ALA A 157 -4.30 4.98 2.78
N VAL A 158 -5.25 5.67 3.44
CA VAL A 158 -4.95 6.85 4.25
C VAL A 158 -4.05 6.49 5.42
N PHE A 159 -4.37 5.42 6.15
CA PHE A 159 -3.54 4.91 7.24
C PHE A 159 -2.10 4.62 6.78
N ASN A 160 -1.96 3.83 5.71
CA ASN A 160 -0.65 3.49 5.14
C ASN A 160 0.11 4.72 4.68
N TYR A 161 -0.55 5.69 4.07
CA TYR A 161 0.08 6.94 3.67
C TYR A 161 0.65 7.70 4.87
N PHE A 162 -0.11 7.84 5.95
CA PHE A 162 0.37 8.50 7.17
C PHE A 162 1.60 7.79 7.74
N PHE A 163 1.56 6.47 7.87
CA PHE A 163 2.69 5.72 8.42
C PHE A 163 3.92 5.76 7.50
N CYS A 164 3.71 5.64 6.18
CA CYS A 164 4.78 5.75 5.20
C CYS A 164 5.45 7.12 5.27
N LYS A 165 4.66 8.20 5.37
CA LYS A 165 5.17 9.56 5.44
C LYS A 165 5.98 9.82 6.72
N HIS A 166 5.51 9.33 7.87
CA HIS A 166 6.07 9.69 9.17
C HIS A 166 7.12 8.71 9.71
N PHE A 167 7.04 7.43 9.35
CA PHE A 167 7.91 6.38 9.89
C PHE A 167 8.84 5.74 8.85
N VAL A 168 8.37 5.55 7.61
CA VAL A 168 9.16 4.86 6.56
C VAL A 168 10.06 5.83 5.81
N PHE A 169 9.48 6.91 5.29
CA PHE A 169 10.13 7.91 4.44
C PHE A 169 10.19 9.27 5.14
N LYS A 170 10.54 9.27 6.44
CA LYS A 170 10.63 10.48 7.25
C LYS A 170 11.61 11.46 6.61
N ALA A 171 11.16 12.67 6.30
CA ALA A 171 12.04 13.73 5.84
C ALA A 171 13.02 14.10 6.98
N LYS A 172 14.33 14.15 6.70
CA LYS A 172 15.27 14.80 7.62
C LYS A 172 14.92 16.30 7.65
N ALA A 173 14.81 16.86 8.86
CA ALA A 173 14.78 18.31 9.00
C ALA A 173 16.15 18.82 8.50
N VAL A 174 16.11 19.65 7.47
CA VAL A 174 17.24 20.49 7.07
C VAL A 174 17.27 21.70 8.00
#